data_AF-A0A317MWB3-F1
#
_entry.id   AF-A0A317MWB3-F1
#
_cell.length_a   1.000
_cell.length_b   1.000
_cell.length_c   1.000
_cell.angle_alpha   90.00
_cell.angle_beta   90.00
_cell.angle_gamma   90.00
#
_symmetry.space_group_name_H-M   'P 1'
#
loop_
_entity.id
_entity.type
_entity.pdbx_description
1 polymer ?
#
loop_
_entity_poly.entity_id
_entity_poly.type
_entity_poly.pdbx_seq_one_letter_code
_entity_poly.pdbx_strand_id
1 'polypeptide(L)'
;MSEVRMDQISWVDYERRVREDGAVVFLPCGATEQHGPHLPLGTDALLSAAVSRDVAARLGGLVAPALSYGYKSQPKSGGGQHFCGTTSLDGATLSALVRDAVREFARHGVRRLVLVNGHYENQWFVTEGIQLALREPAVAASGLEVMRLEYWDFCTEQTLAAVFPDGFPGFALEHAAVIETSLMLHYHPELVAMERLPNDPPADFPPYDMYPTRTEWVPPAGALASAKGASAEKGALMAAEVGERIAAAVRHEFGLEQWC
;
A
#
# COMPACT_ATOMS: atom_id res chain seq x y z
N MET A 1 18.41 2.37 16.49
CA MET A 1 16.94 2.55 16.46
C MET A 1 16.31 1.24 16.89
N SER A 2 15.20 1.27 17.63
CA SER A 2 14.46 0.05 17.97
C SER A 2 13.92 -0.60 16.69
N GLU A 3 13.89 -1.94 16.64
CA GLU A 3 13.24 -2.67 15.54
C GLU A 3 11.76 -2.27 15.50
N VAL A 4 11.25 -1.96 14.30
CA VAL A 4 9.87 -1.47 14.11
C VAL A 4 8.93 -2.59 13.72
N ARG A 5 9.44 -3.71 13.20
CA ARG A 5 8.62 -4.81 12.71
C ARG A 5 8.08 -5.67 13.85
N MET A 6 6.76 -5.79 13.90
CA MET A 6 6.02 -6.52 14.93
C MET A 6 6.36 -8.01 14.94
N ASP A 7 6.61 -8.62 13.77
CA ASP A 7 7.00 -10.02 13.63
C ASP A 7 8.45 -10.32 14.05
N GLN A 8 9.21 -9.29 14.47
CA GLN A 8 10.62 -9.41 14.85
C GLN A 8 10.92 -8.97 16.28
N ILE A 9 9.89 -8.72 17.07
CA ILE A 9 10.00 -8.36 18.49
C ILE A 9 9.23 -9.35 19.37
N SER A 10 9.61 -9.44 20.64
CA SER A 10 8.87 -10.25 21.60
C SER A 10 7.49 -9.65 21.89
N TRP A 11 6.52 -10.48 22.30
CA TRP A 11 5.21 -9.96 22.71
C TRP A 11 5.30 -9.00 23.91
N VAL A 12 6.35 -9.15 24.75
CA VAL A 12 6.63 -8.26 25.89
C VAL A 12 7.09 -6.88 25.41
N ASP A 13 7.96 -6.82 24.41
CA ASP A 13 8.36 -5.55 23.80
C ASP A 13 7.21 -4.88 23.06
N TYR A 14 6.37 -5.67 22.38
CA TYR A 14 5.16 -5.18 21.74
C TYR A 14 4.18 -4.57 22.76
N GLU A 15 3.91 -5.26 23.86
CA GLU A 15 3.01 -4.77 24.91
C GLU A 15 3.49 -3.44 25.49
N ARG A 16 4.78 -3.35 25.86
CA ARG A 16 5.38 -2.09 26.35
C ARG A 16 5.18 -0.95 25.35
N ARG A 17 5.53 -1.17 24.08
CA ARG A 17 5.44 -0.13 23.05
C ARG A 17 4.02 0.33 22.78
N VAL A 18 3.05 -0.57 22.85
CA VAL A 18 1.63 -0.23 22.63
C VAL A 18 1.04 0.47 23.84
N ARG A 19 1.25 -0.06 25.05
CA ARG A 19 0.53 0.37 26.26
C ARG A 19 1.23 1.48 27.04
N GLU A 20 2.56 1.48 27.06
CA GLU A 20 3.37 2.46 27.78
C GLU A 20 3.82 3.58 26.85
N ASP A 21 4.41 3.24 25.70
CA ASP A 21 4.97 4.24 24.77
C ASP A 21 3.90 4.86 23.85
N GLY A 22 2.72 4.25 23.76
CA GLY A 22 1.62 4.74 22.89
C GLY A 22 1.97 4.74 21.40
N ALA A 23 2.80 3.79 20.95
CA ALA A 23 3.31 3.74 19.59
C ALA A 23 2.19 3.70 18.54
N VAL A 24 2.38 4.45 17.44
CA VAL A 24 1.53 4.32 16.25
C VAL A 24 1.81 2.96 15.60
N VAL A 25 0.75 2.21 15.29
CA VAL A 25 0.84 0.94 14.56
C VAL A 25 0.48 1.17 13.11
N PHE A 26 1.32 0.68 12.20
CA PHE A 26 1.11 0.68 10.76
C PHE A 26 0.72 -0.73 10.31
N LEU A 27 -0.40 -0.88 9.62
CA LEU A 27 -0.84 -2.12 9.00
C LEU A 27 -0.74 -1.99 7.48
N PRO A 28 0.28 -2.56 6.84
CA PRO A 28 0.39 -2.60 5.38
C PRO A 28 -0.69 -3.50 4.79
N CYS A 29 -1.29 -3.08 3.68
CA CYS A 29 -2.34 -3.84 2.99
C CYS A 29 -2.12 -3.79 1.48
N GLY A 30 -1.67 -4.90 0.88
CA GLY A 30 -1.43 -5.02 -0.56
C GLY A 30 -2.29 -6.11 -1.19
N ALA A 31 -1.73 -6.78 -2.20
CA ALA A 31 -2.26 -7.98 -2.83
C ALA A 31 -1.14 -8.89 -3.36
N THR A 32 -1.56 -10.05 -3.85
CA THR A 32 -0.76 -10.95 -4.67
C THR A 32 -1.32 -10.86 -6.09
N GLU A 33 -0.65 -10.12 -6.97
CA GLU A 33 -1.17 -9.70 -8.28
C GLU A 33 -0.06 -9.66 -9.34
N GLN A 34 -0.39 -10.03 -10.57
CA GLN A 34 0.48 -9.84 -11.73
C GLN A 34 1.00 -8.39 -11.81
N HIS A 35 2.30 -8.20 -11.98
CA HIS A 35 2.91 -6.89 -12.16
C HIS A 35 3.80 -6.88 -13.40
N GLY A 36 3.22 -7.31 -14.52
CA GLY A 36 3.99 -7.53 -15.72
C GLY A 36 5.03 -8.64 -15.59
N PRO A 37 5.87 -8.81 -16.63
CA PRO A 37 6.92 -9.82 -16.65
C PRO A 37 8.16 -9.47 -15.81
N HIS A 38 8.30 -8.21 -15.35
CA HIS A 38 9.51 -7.68 -14.71
C HIS A 38 9.44 -7.51 -13.19
N LEU A 39 8.25 -7.48 -12.59
CA LEU A 39 8.06 -7.34 -11.14
C LEU A 39 7.48 -8.62 -10.51
N PRO A 40 7.70 -8.83 -9.19
CA PRO A 40 7.15 -9.97 -8.48
C PRO A 40 5.65 -9.81 -8.21
N LEU A 41 4.96 -10.94 -7.99
CA LEU A 41 3.53 -10.96 -7.64
C LEU A 41 3.19 -10.24 -6.32
N GLY A 42 4.18 -10.00 -5.45
CA GLY A 42 3.97 -9.40 -4.13
C GLY A 42 4.24 -7.89 -4.08
N THR A 43 4.35 -7.21 -5.22
CA THR A 43 4.77 -5.79 -5.32
C THR A 43 4.03 -4.90 -4.33
N ASP A 44 2.69 -4.93 -4.30
CA ASP A 44 1.86 -4.10 -3.43
C ASP A 44 2.17 -4.29 -1.94
N ALA A 45 2.31 -5.55 -1.51
CA ALA A 45 2.56 -5.91 -0.12
C ALA A 45 3.98 -5.54 0.29
N LEU A 46 4.96 -5.71 -0.62
CA LEU A 46 6.35 -5.31 -0.40
C LEU A 46 6.47 -3.79 -0.28
N LEU A 47 5.87 -3.04 -1.21
CA LEU A 47 5.93 -1.58 -1.24
C LEU A 47 5.22 -0.94 -0.04
N SER A 48 3.99 -1.37 0.27
CA SER A 48 3.26 -0.85 1.44
C SER A 48 4.00 -1.14 2.75
N ALA A 49 4.64 -2.32 2.87
CA ALA A 49 5.46 -2.65 4.05
C ALA A 49 6.74 -1.82 4.13
N ALA A 50 7.43 -1.61 3.01
CA ALA A 50 8.65 -0.81 2.95
C ALA A 50 8.38 0.65 3.32
N VAL A 51 7.34 1.27 2.74
CA VAL A 51 6.92 2.63 3.09
C VAL A 51 6.53 2.72 4.57
N SER A 52 5.74 1.76 5.07
CA SER A 52 5.35 1.71 6.49
C SER A 52 6.55 1.66 7.42
N ARG A 53 7.59 0.89 7.07
CA ARG A 53 8.84 0.79 7.85
C ARG A 53 9.58 2.12 7.88
N ASP A 54 9.69 2.80 6.75
CA ASP A 54 10.40 4.08 6.66
C ASP A 54 9.70 5.16 7.49
N VAL A 55 8.36 5.19 7.48
CA VAL A 55 7.55 6.11 8.31
C VAL A 55 7.65 5.72 9.80
N ALA A 56 7.48 4.45 10.14
CA ALA A 56 7.55 3.97 11.51
C ALA A 56 8.93 4.27 12.14
N ALA A 57 10.02 4.12 11.40
CA ALA A 57 11.36 4.47 11.87
C ALA A 57 11.50 5.95 12.24
N ARG A 58 10.81 6.86 11.53
CA ARG A 58 10.81 8.31 11.81
C ARG A 58 9.96 8.68 13.02
N LEU A 59 8.98 7.85 13.38
CA LEU A 59 7.98 8.13 14.42
C LEU A 59 8.16 7.27 15.68
N GLY A 60 9.10 6.32 15.67
CA GLY A 60 9.18 5.30 16.73
C GLY A 60 7.97 4.36 16.74
N GLY A 61 7.32 4.16 15.59
CA GLY A 61 6.12 3.33 15.42
C GLY A 61 6.42 1.83 15.24
N LEU A 62 5.35 1.04 15.12
CA LEU A 62 5.38 -0.40 14.86
C LEU A 62 4.77 -0.72 13.49
N VAL A 63 5.31 -1.70 12.77
CA VAL A 63 4.75 -2.20 11.51
C VAL A 63 4.27 -3.62 11.71
N ALA A 64 2.97 -3.84 11.54
CA ALA A 64 2.35 -5.15 11.55
C ALA A 64 2.69 -5.95 10.27
N PRO A 65 2.54 -7.28 10.27
CA PRO A 65 2.66 -8.07 9.05
C PRO A 65 1.68 -7.59 7.97
N ALA A 66 2.17 -7.53 6.72
CA ALA A 66 1.37 -7.06 5.60
C ALA A 66 0.22 -8.02 5.27
N LEU A 67 -0.95 -7.47 4.99
CA LEU A 67 -2.04 -8.22 4.36
C LEU A 67 -1.66 -8.46 2.90
N SER A 68 -1.25 -9.69 2.59
CA SER A 68 -0.62 -10.04 1.30
C SER A 68 -1.61 -10.50 0.23
N TYR A 69 -2.89 -10.62 0.56
CA TYR A 69 -3.97 -10.93 -0.39
C TYR A 69 -5.01 -9.82 -0.32
N GLY A 70 -5.33 -9.23 -1.48
CA GLY A 70 -6.24 -8.09 -1.62
C GLY A 70 -7.50 -8.44 -2.41
N TYR A 71 -8.30 -7.44 -2.75
CA TYR A 71 -9.50 -7.58 -3.58
C TYR A 71 -9.14 -7.94 -5.04
N LYS A 72 -10.17 -8.38 -5.79
CA LYS A 72 -10.06 -8.77 -7.19
C LYS A 72 -9.54 -7.61 -8.04
N SER A 73 -8.46 -7.88 -8.75
CA SER A 73 -7.88 -7.00 -9.76
C SER A 73 -8.94 -6.56 -10.77
N GLN A 74 -8.98 -5.26 -11.08
CA GLN A 74 -9.85 -4.69 -12.10
C GLN A 74 -9.04 -4.30 -13.35
N PRO A 75 -9.61 -4.42 -14.56
CA PRO A 75 -8.88 -4.11 -15.81
C PRO A 75 -8.20 -2.75 -15.84
N LYS A 76 -8.87 -1.73 -15.28
CA LYS A 76 -8.47 -0.33 -15.37
C LYS A 76 -7.50 0.12 -14.28
N SER A 77 -7.11 -0.78 -13.39
CA SER A 77 -6.22 -0.46 -12.25
C SER A 77 -5.18 -1.52 -11.95
N GLY A 78 -5.45 -2.81 -12.22
CA GLY A 78 -4.50 -3.92 -11.99
C GLY A 78 -4.36 -4.89 -13.17
N GLY A 79 -4.96 -4.55 -14.33
CA GLY A 79 -5.01 -5.43 -15.51
C GLY A 79 -6.05 -6.56 -15.42
N GLY A 80 -6.64 -6.82 -14.26
CA GLY A 80 -7.81 -7.67 -14.10
C GLY A 80 -7.51 -9.11 -13.65
N GLN A 81 -8.55 -9.76 -13.10
CA GLN A 81 -8.46 -11.04 -12.40
C GLN A 81 -8.07 -12.27 -13.25
N HIS A 82 -7.93 -12.12 -14.56
CA HIS A 82 -7.75 -13.25 -15.49
C HIS A 82 -6.29 -13.74 -15.60
N PHE A 83 -5.32 -12.96 -15.10
CA PHE A 83 -3.92 -13.33 -15.11
C PHE A 83 -3.59 -14.44 -14.10
N CYS A 84 -2.77 -15.40 -14.52
CA CYS A 84 -2.28 -16.46 -13.66
C CYS A 84 -1.34 -15.89 -12.56
N GLY A 85 -1.51 -16.36 -11.33
CA GLY A 85 -0.73 -15.91 -10.16
C GLY A 85 -1.48 -14.89 -9.31
N THR A 86 -2.27 -14.00 -9.93
CA THR A 86 -3.17 -13.10 -9.20
C THR A 86 -4.14 -13.92 -8.35
N THR A 87 -4.06 -13.73 -7.03
CA THR A 87 -4.81 -14.51 -6.04
C THR A 87 -5.54 -13.56 -5.12
N SER A 88 -6.84 -13.38 -5.35
CA SER A 88 -7.60 -12.34 -4.67
C SER A 88 -8.70 -12.89 -3.79
N LEU A 89 -9.05 -12.08 -2.80
CA LEU A 89 -10.13 -12.32 -1.87
C LEU A 89 -11.45 -11.78 -2.42
N ASP A 90 -12.56 -12.39 -1.98
CA ASP A 90 -13.85 -11.75 -2.07
C ASP A 90 -13.89 -10.50 -1.17
N GLY A 91 -14.69 -9.51 -1.56
CA GLY A 91 -14.80 -8.24 -0.84
C GLY A 91 -15.19 -8.43 0.64
N ALA A 92 -16.14 -9.33 0.90
CA ALA A 92 -16.54 -9.67 2.27
C ALA A 92 -15.39 -10.27 3.10
N THR A 93 -14.49 -11.03 2.47
CA THR A 93 -13.34 -11.64 3.14
C THR A 93 -12.30 -10.58 3.51
N LEU A 94 -11.98 -9.67 2.58
CA LEU A 94 -11.05 -8.56 2.86
C LEU A 94 -11.61 -7.64 3.95
N SER A 95 -12.89 -7.25 3.86
CA SER A 95 -13.53 -6.43 4.90
C SER A 95 -13.55 -7.11 6.26
N ALA A 96 -13.82 -8.43 6.32
CA ALA A 96 -13.78 -9.18 7.57
C ALA A 96 -12.36 -9.25 8.16
N LEU A 97 -11.36 -9.47 7.32
CA LEU A 97 -9.96 -9.55 7.73
C LEU A 97 -9.45 -8.21 8.29
N VAL A 98 -9.79 -7.09 7.64
CA VAL A 98 -9.49 -5.74 8.17
C VAL A 98 -10.25 -5.48 9.47
N ARG A 99 -11.53 -5.84 9.54
CA ARG A 99 -12.34 -5.68 10.74
C ARG A 99 -11.73 -6.42 11.95
N ASP A 100 -11.34 -7.67 11.76
CA ASP A 100 -10.74 -8.49 12.81
C ASP A 100 -9.37 -7.95 13.24
N ALA A 101 -8.55 -7.48 12.30
CA ALA A 101 -7.29 -6.81 12.63
C ALA A 101 -7.51 -5.55 13.50
N VAL A 102 -8.44 -4.67 13.12
CA VAL A 102 -8.76 -3.44 13.88
C VAL A 102 -9.27 -3.78 15.29
N ARG A 103 -10.14 -4.79 15.42
CA ARG A 103 -10.62 -5.27 16.73
C ARG A 103 -9.48 -5.76 17.63
N GLU A 104 -8.57 -6.55 17.08
CA GLU A 104 -7.45 -7.10 17.86
C GLU A 104 -6.46 -6.01 18.27
N PHE A 105 -6.17 -5.04 17.39
CA PHE A 105 -5.35 -3.88 17.78
C PHE A 105 -6.02 -3.05 18.88
N ALA A 106 -7.33 -2.81 18.79
CA ALA A 106 -8.08 -2.17 19.88
C ALA A 106 -7.98 -2.98 21.19
N ARG A 107 -8.13 -4.30 21.14
CA ARG A 107 -7.99 -5.20 22.30
C ARG A 107 -6.58 -5.15 22.92
N HIS A 108 -5.53 -5.01 22.10
CA HIS A 108 -4.16 -4.88 22.57
C HIS A 108 -3.92 -3.56 23.32
N GLY A 109 -4.74 -2.54 23.06
CA GLY A 109 -4.63 -1.19 23.62
C GLY A 109 -4.06 -0.17 22.65
N VAL A 110 -3.94 -0.50 21.35
CA VAL A 110 -3.54 0.46 20.32
C VAL A 110 -4.56 1.59 20.27
N ARG A 111 -4.07 2.83 20.25
CA ARG A 111 -4.91 4.04 20.13
C ARG A 111 -4.81 4.70 18.76
N ARG A 112 -3.77 4.38 17.99
CA ARG A 112 -3.41 5.02 16.72
C ARG A 112 -3.01 3.97 15.71
N LEU A 113 -3.87 3.71 14.74
CA LEU A 113 -3.63 2.74 13.66
C LEU A 113 -3.60 3.46 12.32
N VAL A 114 -2.60 3.13 11.49
CA VAL A 114 -2.48 3.61 10.11
C VAL A 114 -2.55 2.41 9.19
N LEU A 115 -3.60 2.31 8.37
CA LEU A 115 -3.71 1.35 7.28
C LEU A 115 -3.09 1.94 6.02
N VAL A 116 -1.95 1.37 5.60
CA VAL A 116 -1.19 1.80 4.42
C VAL A 116 -1.57 0.89 3.26
N ASN A 117 -2.46 1.37 2.40
CA ASN A 117 -2.93 0.64 1.24
C ASN A 117 -1.90 0.70 0.10
N GLY A 118 -1.58 -0.47 -0.44
CA GLY A 118 -0.66 -0.66 -1.56
C GLY A 118 -1.32 -1.23 -2.82
N HIS A 119 -2.62 -1.51 -2.79
CA HIS A 119 -3.36 -2.07 -3.94
C HIS A 119 -4.62 -1.24 -4.20
N TYR A 120 -4.79 -0.71 -5.41
CA TYR A 120 -5.84 0.27 -5.70
C TYR A 120 -7.25 -0.26 -5.38
N GLU A 121 -7.52 -1.52 -5.68
CA GLU A 121 -8.82 -2.16 -5.57
C GLU A 121 -9.27 -2.42 -4.11
N ASN A 122 -8.36 -2.33 -3.15
CA ASN A 122 -8.65 -2.57 -1.74
C ASN A 122 -9.48 -1.44 -1.08
N GLN A 123 -9.47 -0.23 -1.64
CA GLN A 123 -9.91 1.01 -0.97
C GLN A 123 -11.27 0.91 -0.27
N TRP A 124 -12.29 0.45 -0.97
CA TRP A 124 -13.65 0.38 -0.45
C TRP A 124 -13.82 -0.71 0.61
N PHE A 125 -13.15 -1.85 0.44
CA PHE A 125 -13.28 -3.00 1.34
C PHE A 125 -12.49 -2.80 2.64
N VAL A 126 -11.34 -2.12 2.57
CA VAL A 126 -10.61 -1.64 3.74
C VAL A 126 -11.46 -0.61 4.49
N THR A 127 -12.06 0.35 3.78
CA THR A 127 -12.97 1.35 4.38
C THR A 127 -14.14 0.67 5.12
N GLU A 128 -14.80 -0.30 4.50
CA GLU A 128 -15.89 -1.06 5.12
C GLU A 128 -15.42 -1.84 6.35
N GLY A 129 -14.25 -2.50 6.29
CA GLY A 129 -13.69 -3.23 7.43
C GLY A 129 -13.40 -2.34 8.64
N ILE A 130 -12.82 -1.16 8.40
CA ILE A 130 -12.58 -0.15 9.45
C ILE A 130 -13.91 0.29 10.07
N GLN A 131 -14.89 0.68 9.25
CA GLN A 131 -16.18 1.19 9.74
C GLN A 131 -16.99 0.12 10.49
N LEU A 132 -16.96 -1.13 10.03
CA LEU A 132 -17.56 -2.25 10.74
C LEU A 132 -16.96 -2.44 12.13
N ALA A 133 -15.63 -2.36 12.25
CA ALA A 133 -14.94 -2.50 13.53
C ALA A 133 -15.24 -1.31 14.46
N LEU A 134 -15.10 -0.07 13.98
CA LEU A 134 -15.30 1.14 14.80
C LEU A 134 -16.74 1.30 15.31
N ARG A 135 -17.73 0.72 14.63
CA ARG A 135 -19.14 0.70 15.08
C ARG A 135 -19.37 -0.23 16.28
N GLU A 136 -18.43 -1.12 16.58
CA GLU A 136 -18.59 -2.05 17.70
C GLU A 136 -18.35 -1.36 19.04
N PRO A 137 -19.23 -1.54 20.04
CA PRO A 137 -19.12 -0.83 21.30
C PRO A 137 -17.76 -0.97 21.99
N ALA A 138 -17.15 -2.16 21.94
CA ALA A 138 -15.84 -2.41 22.54
C ALA A 138 -14.71 -1.62 21.85
N VAL A 139 -14.74 -1.53 20.51
CA VAL A 139 -13.74 -0.77 19.75
C VAL A 139 -13.99 0.72 19.90
N ALA A 140 -15.25 1.17 19.83
CA ALA A 140 -15.61 2.58 20.06
C ALA A 140 -15.16 3.07 21.45
N ALA A 141 -15.36 2.25 22.49
CA ALA A 141 -14.91 2.57 23.85
C ALA A 141 -13.38 2.51 24.01
N SER A 142 -12.65 1.87 23.08
CA SER A 142 -11.19 1.78 23.12
C SER A 142 -10.49 3.07 22.72
N GLY A 143 -11.21 4.10 22.25
CA GLY A 143 -10.60 5.37 21.79
C GLY A 143 -9.56 5.18 20.69
N LEU A 144 -9.63 4.09 19.92
CA LEU A 144 -8.78 3.85 18.75
C LEU A 144 -9.19 4.78 17.62
N GLU A 145 -8.22 5.50 17.08
CA GLU A 145 -8.33 6.28 15.86
C GLU A 145 -7.62 5.55 14.72
N VAL A 146 -8.23 5.55 13.53
CA VAL A 146 -7.72 4.83 12.35
C VAL A 146 -7.58 5.80 11.18
N MET A 147 -6.36 5.95 10.68
CA MET A 147 -6.04 6.61 9.42
C MET A 147 -5.93 5.55 8.32
N ARG A 148 -6.63 5.71 7.20
CA ARG A 148 -6.39 4.93 5.97
C ARG A 148 -5.78 5.86 4.95
N LEU A 149 -4.70 5.40 4.32
CA LEU A 149 -4.03 6.17 3.28
C LEU A 149 -3.54 5.28 2.16
N GLU A 150 -3.29 5.92 1.03
CA GLU A 150 -2.67 5.38 -0.16
C GLU A 150 -1.29 6.06 -0.28
N TYR A 151 -0.21 5.29 -0.28
CA TYR A 151 1.12 5.91 -0.21
C TYR A 151 1.44 6.78 -1.44
N TRP A 152 0.87 6.46 -2.59
CA TRP A 152 1.10 7.16 -3.85
C TRP A 152 0.48 8.57 -3.87
N ASP A 153 -0.60 8.81 -3.11
CA ASP A 153 -1.26 10.12 -3.01
C ASP A 153 -0.38 11.18 -2.32
N PHE A 154 0.72 10.76 -1.70
CA PHE A 154 1.67 11.65 -1.03
C PHE A 154 2.77 12.18 -1.97
N CYS A 155 2.84 11.72 -3.21
CA CYS A 155 3.71 12.31 -4.24
C CYS A 155 3.17 13.67 -4.68
N THR A 156 3.99 14.71 -4.63
CA THR A 156 3.58 16.06 -5.08
C THR A 156 3.59 16.18 -6.60
N GLU A 157 2.87 17.17 -7.14
CA GLU A 157 2.95 17.52 -8.57
C GLU A 157 4.38 17.78 -9.03
N GLN A 158 5.22 18.39 -8.18
CA GLN A 158 6.63 18.63 -8.47
C GLN A 158 7.42 17.33 -8.61
N THR A 159 7.24 16.39 -7.68
CA THR A 159 7.88 15.07 -7.76
C THR A 159 7.37 14.29 -8.96
N LEU A 160 6.06 14.29 -9.20
CA LEU A 160 5.46 13.65 -10.37
C LEU A 160 6.05 14.23 -11.67
N ALA A 161 6.20 15.56 -11.79
CA ALA A 161 6.84 16.17 -12.95
C ALA A 161 8.32 15.75 -13.13
N ALA A 162 9.05 15.52 -12.04
CA ALA A 162 10.43 15.03 -12.10
C ALA A 162 10.52 13.54 -12.48
N VAL A 163 9.58 12.72 -12.02
CA VAL A 163 9.51 11.28 -12.34
C VAL A 163 8.99 11.07 -13.76
N PHE A 164 8.10 11.93 -14.23
CA PHE A 164 7.40 11.87 -15.52
C PHE A 164 7.67 13.11 -16.38
N PRO A 165 8.88 13.28 -16.94
CA PRO A 165 9.20 14.44 -17.76
C PRO A 165 8.34 14.53 -19.04
N ASP A 166 7.80 13.40 -19.50
CA ASP A 166 6.97 13.29 -20.70
C ASP A 166 5.46 13.28 -20.39
N GLY A 167 5.07 13.52 -19.12
CA GLY A 167 3.68 13.56 -18.67
C GLY A 167 3.27 12.37 -17.81
N PHE A 168 2.51 12.66 -16.74
CA PHE A 168 2.01 11.67 -15.79
C PHE A 168 0.69 11.04 -16.30
N PRO A 169 0.59 9.71 -16.45
CA PRO A 169 -0.60 9.05 -17.00
C PRO A 169 -1.78 8.98 -16.00
N GLY A 170 -1.55 9.30 -14.73
CA GLY A 170 -2.53 9.15 -13.64
C GLY A 170 -2.36 7.83 -12.89
N PHE A 171 -2.70 7.82 -11.59
CA PHE A 171 -2.43 6.69 -10.70
C PHE A 171 -3.13 5.37 -11.10
N ALA A 172 -4.32 5.43 -11.69
CA ALA A 172 -5.03 4.23 -12.11
C ALA A 172 -4.28 3.45 -13.21
N LEU A 173 -3.49 4.13 -14.04
CA LEU A 173 -2.69 3.47 -15.07
C LEU A 173 -1.27 3.11 -14.60
N GLU A 174 -0.89 3.47 -13.37
CA GLU A 174 0.44 3.21 -12.81
C GLU A 174 0.62 1.79 -12.27
N HIS A 175 -0.01 0.81 -12.93
CA HIS A 175 0.12 -0.62 -12.63
C HIS A 175 1.30 -1.25 -13.36
N ALA A 176 2.25 -1.78 -12.61
CA ALA A 176 3.54 -2.26 -13.08
C ALA A 176 4.32 -1.24 -13.94
N ALA A 177 4.06 0.05 -13.69
CA ALA A 177 4.58 1.17 -14.47
C ALA A 177 5.75 1.86 -13.75
N VAL A 178 5.98 3.16 -14.01
CA VAL A 178 7.18 3.87 -13.57
C VAL A 178 7.24 3.98 -12.04
N ILE A 179 6.15 4.29 -11.36
CA ILE A 179 6.13 4.49 -9.90
C ILE A 179 6.55 3.21 -9.19
N GLU A 180 5.81 2.13 -9.41
CA GLU A 180 6.02 0.86 -8.71
C GLU A 180 7.38 0.25 -9.08
N THR A 181 7.73 0.26 -10.37
CA THR A 181 9.02 -0.27 -10.81
C THR A 181 10.18 0.52 -10.20
N SER A 182 10.07 1.86 -10.13
CA SER A 182 11.11 2.69 -9.51
C SER A 182 11.22 2.45 -8.01
N LEU A 183 10.08 2.36 -7.29
CA LEU A 183 10.06 2.05 -5.86
C LEU A 183 10.61 0.65 -5.57
N MET A 184 10.29 -0.35 -6.40
CA MET A 184 10.84 -1.69 -6.30
C MET A 184 12.33 -1.72 -6.58
N LEU A 185 12.83 -0.97 -7.56
CA LEU A 185 14.27 -0.81 -7.78
C LEU A 185 15.00 -0.15 -6.59
N HIS A 186 14.31 0.69 -5.83
CA HIS A 186 14.86 1.30 -4.62
C HIS A 186 14.85 0.32 -3.44
N TYR A 187 13.73 -0.34 -3.16
CA TYR A 187 13.56 -1.16 -1.96
C TYR A 187 14.00 -2.61 -2.10
N HIS A 188 13.80 -3.19 -3.29
CA HIS A 188 13.97 -4.62 -3.59
C HIS A 188 14.55 -4.83 -5.01
N PRO A 189 15.69 -4.22 -5.36
CA PRO A 189 16.24 -4.30 -6.71
C PRO A 189 16.50 -5.73 -7.19
N GLU A 190 16.77 -6.66 -6.26
CA GLU A 190 16.99 -8.07 -6.53
C GLU A 190 15.75 -8.81 -7.08
N LEU A 191 14.55 -8.24 -6.91
CA LEU A 191 13.29 -8.80 -7.39
C LEU A 191 12.86 -8.23 -8.74
N VAL A 192 13.59 -7.25 -9.29
CA VAL A 192 13.22 -6.54 -10.53
C VAL A 192 14.04 -7.06 -11.71
N ALA A 193 13.36 -7.65 -12.69
CA ALA A 193 13.95 -8.14 -13.93
C ALA A 193 13.80 -7.10 -15.05
N MET A 194 14.60 -6.03 -15.01
CA MET A 194 14.51 -4.90 -15.95
C MET A 194 14.65 -5.31 -17.43
N GLU A 195 15.36 -6.41 -17.72
CA GLU A 195 15.48 -6.99 -19.05
C GLU A 195 14.17 -7.56 -19.61
N ARG A 196 13.15 -7.72 -18.76
CA ARG A 196 11.82 -8.23 -19.13
C ARG A 196 10.79 -7.12 -19.35
N LEU A 197 11.15 -5.85 -19.21
CA LEU A 197 10.22 -4.74 -19.36
C LEU A 197 9.39 -4.87 -20.64
N PRO A 198 8.05 -4.81 -20.54
CA PRO A 198 7.20 -4.90 -21.72
C PRO A 198 7.27 -3.61 -22.55
N ASN A 199 6.99 -3.75 -23.84
CA ASN A 199 6.93 -2.63 -24.79
C ASN A 199 5.51 -2.43 -25.35
N ASP A 200 4.49 -2.92 -24.64
CA ASP A 200 3.10 -2.73 -25.03
C ASP A 200 2.73 -1.23 -24.99
N PRO A 201 1.82 -0.78 -25.87
CA PRO A 201 1.29 0.58 -25.78
C PRO A 201 0.52 0.76 -24.45
N PRO A 202 0.42 1.99 -23.93
CA PRO A 202 -0.42 2.27 -22.77
C PRO A 202 -1.86 1.79 -22.98
N ALA A 203 -2.48 1.30 -21.91
CA ALA A 203 -3.87 0.89 -21.95
C ALA A 203 -4.79 2.09 -22.24
N ASP A 204 -5.79 1.86 -23.08
CA ASP A 204 -6.84 2.84 -23.38
C ASP A 204 -8.19 2.17 -23.15
N PHE A 205 -8.99 2.75 -22.26
CA PHE A 205 -10.24 2.15 -21.79
C PHE A 205 -11.43 3.06 -22.07
N PRO A 206 -12.58 2.50 -22.48
CA PRO A 206 -13.80 3.27 -22.56
C PRO A 206 -14.27 3.72 -21.16
N PRO A 207 -15.13 4.76 -21.07
CA PRO A 207 -15.63 5.30 -19.81
C PRO A 207 -16.71 4.42 -19.14
N TYR A 208 -16.66 3.10 -19.35
CA TYR A 208 -17.55 2.10 -18.77
C TYR A 208 -16.83 0.76 -18.61
N ASP A 209 -17.39 -0.12 -17.79
CA ASP A 209 -16.87 -1.47 -17.53
C ASP A 209 -17.87 -2.52 -18.01
N MET A 210 -17.37 -3.71 -18.32
CA MET A 210 -18.17 -4.81 -18.86
C MET A 210 -17.99 -6.06 -18.01
N TYR A 211 -19.07 -6.82 -17.85
CA TYR A 211 -19.11 -8.10 -17.14
C TYR A 211 -19.85 -9.13 -18.03
N PRO A 212 -19.23 -10.26 -18.44
CA PRO A 212 -17.84 -10.66 -18.19
C PRO A 212 -16.81 -9.63 -18.65
N THR A 213 -15.70 -9.57 -17.91
CA THR A 213 -14.60 -8.65 -18.14
C THR A 213 -14.05 -8.77 -19.56
N ARG A 214 -13.83 -7.61 -20.21
CA ARG A 214 -13.20 -7.51 -21.53
C ARG A 214 -11.68 -7.54 -21.37
N THR A 215 -11.12 -8.74 -21.37
CA THR A 215 -9.68 -8.95 -21.18
C THR A 215 -8.86 -8.42 -22.35
N GLU A 216 -9.47 -8.35 -23.54
CA GLU A 216 -8.86 -7.81 -24.76
C GLU A 216 -8.54 -6.30 -24.70
N TRP A 217 -9.05 -5.57 -23.71
CA TRP A 217 -8.71 -4.17 -23.48
C TRP A 217 -7.40 -3.98 -22.72
N VAL A 218 -6.90 -5.03 -22.09
CA VAL A 218 -5.71 -4.99 -21.24
C VAL A 218 -4.50 -5.38 -22.07
N PRO A 219 -3.36 -4.66 -21.96
CA PRO A 219 -2.12 -5.06 -22.59
C PRO A 219 -1.74 -6.51 -22.25
N PRO A 220 -1.29 -7.33 -23.23
CA PRO A 220 -1.00 -8.74 -23.00
C PRO A 220 0.06 -9.00 -21.92
N ALA A 221 1.01 -8.07 -21.72
CA ALA A 221 1.97 -8.16 -20.65
C ALA A 221 1.39 -7.85 -19.26
N GLY A 222 0.20 -7.26 -19.17
CA GLY A 222 -0.50 -6.94 -17.92
C GLY A 222 -0.15 -5.58 -17.32
N ALA A 223 0.96 -4.94 -17.70
CA ALA A 223 1.28 -3.56 -17.31
C ALA A 223 0.36 -2.57 -18.03
N LEU A 224 -0.18 -1.57 -17.32
CA LEU A 224 -1.15 -0.61 -17.90
C LEU A 224 -0.50 0.62 -18.53
N ALA A 225 0.75 0.92 -18.14
CA ALA A 225 1.57 1.96 -18.73
C ALA A 225 3.04 1.51 -18.81
N SER A 226 3.85 2.23 -19.59
CA SER A 226 5.24 1.87 -19.75
C SER A 226 6.04 2.17 -18.48
N ALA A 227 6.77 1.18 -17.96
CA ALA A 227 7.79 1.38 -16.94
C ALA A 227 9.15 1.83 -17.52
N LYS A 228 9.21 2.22 -18.80
CA LYS A 228 10.44 2.73 -19.41
C LYS A 228 10.89 4.01 -18.71
N GLY A 229 12.15 4.04 -18.30
CA GLY A 229 12.71 5.16 -17.55
C GLY A 229 12.44 5.08 -16.05
N ALA A 230 11.88 3.97 -15.53
CA ALA A 230 11.96 3.65 -14.11
C ALA A 230 13.42 3.53 -13.66
N SER A 231 13.73 4.00 -12.46
CA SER A 231 15.08 3.93 -11.90
C SER A 231 15.05 3.92 -10.37
N ALA A 232 16.11 3.40 -9.75
CA ALA A 232 16.24 3.40 -8.29
C ALA A 232 16.30 4.84 -7.73
N GLU A 233 16.85 5.80 -8.48
CA GLU A 233 16.92 7.21 -8.09
C GLU A 233 15.52 7.85 -8.04
N LYS A 234 14.66 7.55 -9.03
CA LYS A 234 13.24 7.97 -8.99
C LYS A 234 12.52 7.35 -7.79
N GLY A 235 12.79 6.07 -7.53
CA GLY A 235 12.26 5.35 -6.38
C GLY A 235 12.65 6.00 -5.06
N ALA A 236 13.94 6.30 -4.90
CA ALA A 236 14.48 6.95 -3.71
C ALA A 236 13.91 8.36 -3.49
N LEU A 237 13.74 9.13 -4.57
CA LEU A 237 13.11 10.46 -4.53
C LEU A 237 11.68 10.38 -4.00
N MET A 238 10.86 9.50 -4.58
CA MET A 238 9.47 9.32 -4.14
C MET A 238 9.39 8.76 -2.72
N ALA A 239 10.18 7.73 -2.40
CA ALA A 239 10.23 7.12 -1.06
C ALA A 239 10.56 8.13 0.04
N ALA A 240 11.53 9.03 -0.22
CA ALA A 240 11.91 10.07 0.72
C ALA A 240 10.76 11.06 0.97
N GLU A 241 10.13 11.58 -0.09
CA GLU A 241 9.02 12.52 0.01
C GLU A 241 7.78 11.89 0.66
N VAL A 242 7.36 10.71 0.17
CA VAL A 242 6.20 9.97 0.69
C VAL A 242 6.40 9.66 2.17
N GLY A 243 7.56 9.14 2.56
CA GLY A 243 7.86 8.84 3.96
C GLY A 243 7.84 10.08 4.87
N GLU A 244 8.32 11.22 4.38
CA GLU A 244 8.29 12.48 5.13
C GLU A 244 6.87 13.03 5.28
N ARG A 245 6.10 13.07 4.19
CA ARG A 245 4.76 13.66 4.17
C ARG A 245 3.75 12.80 4.91
N ILE A 246 3.84 11.46 4.81
CA ILE A 246 3.04 10.55 5.65
C ILE A 246 3.40 10.77 7.12
N ALA A 247 4.69 10.83 7.47
CA ALA A 247 5.09 11.07 8.86
C ALA A 247 4.55 12.41 9.39
N ALA A 248 4.54 13.47 8.57
CA ALA A 248 3.96 14.76 8.92
C ALA A 248 2.45 14.67 9.14
N ALA A 249 1.71 14.01 8.24
CA ALA A 249 0.26 13.82 8.38
C ALA A 249 -0.09 13.01 9.63
N VAL A 250 0.65 11.92 9.90
CA VAL A 250 0.45 11.10 11.11
C VAL A 250 0.75 11.91 12.38
N ARG A 251 1.77 12.77 12.38
CA ARG A 251 2.03 13.65 13.54
C ARG A 251 0.91 14.63 13.79
N HIS A 252 0.40 15.23 12.72
CA HIS A 252 -0.69 16.20 12.79
C HIS A 252 -1.97 15.55 13.35
N GLU A 253 -2.47 14.50 12.69
CA GLU A 253 -3.75 13.89 13.03
C GLU A 253 -3.75 13.22 14.41
N PHE A 254 -2.64 12.61 14.81
CA PHE A 254 -2.53 11.99 16.14
C PHE A 254 -1.91 12.89 17.22
N GLY A 255 -1.75 14.19 16.94
CA GLY A 255 -1.26 15.17 17.93
C GLY A 255 0.10 14.83 18.54
N LEU A 256 1.04 14.32 17.73
CA LEU A 256 2.39 13.93 18.16
C LEU A 256 3.39 15.10 18.21
N GLU A 257 2.96 16.30 17.82
CA GLU A 257 3.82 17.51 17.70
C GLU A 257 4.41 17.99 19.04
N GLN A 258 3.96 17.47 20.18
CA GLN A 258 4.42 17.87 21.52
C GLN A 258 5.62 17.08 22.06
N TRP A 259 6.24 16.20 21.26
CA TRP A 259 7.34 15.33 21.69
C TRP A 259 8.52 15.39 20.71
N CYS A 260 9.17 16.56 20.62
CA CYS A 260 10.47 16.75 19.98
C CYS A 260 11.42 17.42 20.98
#